data_AF-A0A7C0TXS0-F1
#
_entry.id   AF-A0A7C0TXS0-F1
#
_cell.length_a   1.000
_cell.length_b   1.000
_cell.length_c   1.000
_cell.angle_alpha   90.00
_cell.angle_beta   90.00
_cell.angle_gamma   90.00
#
_symmetry.space_group_name_H-M   'P 1'
#
loop_
_entity.id
_entity.type
_entity.pdbx_description
1 polymer ?
#
loop_
_entity_poly.entity_id
_entity_poly.type
_entity_poly.pdbx_seq_one_letter_code
_entity_poly.pdbx_strand_id
1 'polypeptide(L)'
;MVTNLPAEARSKWLKYTEAKTPEEKLKALQEFLSAVPKHKGTENLVYWAKKRMAELREEIEERRRRRAGRGGPSYFIEKEGAAQIIMVGLTKCGKSSLLSRLTNAKVEIGDVPYLTRFPVPGMLSYEDIQFQVVEAPSLIPNTESSWNTKVLGLVRNADGLIIIADLSNKPLTQLRTVILELMKSGIHIVKPKGRVVIERTKAVQGIRVITYGKLINCTIDDVRKLLESYRIYNAIVRVYGEVTLDDVEKSVFENVLYKPTLILLNKADKVNHTIIKDVLSKVTTALKKVPVIVTSARTGLGLDYIAPTLFKMLEIIRVYTKEPNSKPSPKPLILKKGATVFDVAKVINEDFIKYFKYAKVWGPSVKYQGMRVGLDHELMDKDIVEIHTTIRAL
;
A
#
# COMPACT_ATOMS: atom_id res chain seq x y z
N MET A 1 4.95 20.49 19.21
CA MET A 1 3.93 21.51 18.84
C MET A 1 4.61 22.86 18.91
N VAL A 2 4.39 23.77 17.96
CA VAL A 2 4.84 25.16 18.16
C VAL A 2 4.08 25.69 19.38
N THR A 3 4.80 25.95 20.45
CA THR A 3 4.27 26.12 21.80
C THR A 3 3.40 27.38 21.97
N ASN A 4 3.24 28.18 20.91
CA ASN A 4 2.67 29.53 20.99
C ASN A 4 1.68 29.87 19.87
N LEU A 5 0.75 28.96 19.53
CA LEU A 5 -0.38 29.32 18.66
C LEU A 5 -1.41 30.19 19.42
N PRO A 6 -1.86 31.32 18.84
CA PRO A 6 -2.91 32.17 19.40
C PRO A 6 -4.19 31.38 19.72
N ALA A 7 -4.96 31.82 20.74
CA ALA A 7 -6.22 31.19 21.13
C ALA A 7 -7.20 31.05 19.95
N GLU A 8 -7.23 32.06 19.07
CA GLU A 8 -8.04 32.06 17.85
C GLU A 8 -7.65 30.93 16.88
N ALA A 9 -6.34 30.74 16.65
CA ALA A 9 -5.84 29.65 15.81
C ALA A 9 -6.18 28.28 16.42
N ARG A 10 -6.15 28.13 17.74
CA ARG A 10 -6.52 26.88 18.42
C ARG A 10 -8.01 26.55 18.26
N SER A 11 -8.89 27.55 18.39
CA SER A 11 -10.33 27.39 18.16
C SER A 11 -10.62 26.94 16.72
N LYS A 12 -9.97 27.58 15.74
CA LYS A 12 -10.13 27.22 14.32
C LYS A 12 -9.55 25.85 13.97
N TRP A 13 -8.51 25.42 14.68
CA TRP A 13 -7.99 24.05 14.58
C TRP A 13 -9.00 22.99 15.06
N LEU A 14 -9.69 23.26 16.17
CA LEU A 14 -10.75 22.37 16.68
C LEU A 14 -11.86 22.18 15.64
N LYS A 15 -12.28 23.26 14.99
CA LYS A 15 -13.24 23.20 13.87
C LYS A 15 -12.78 22.28 12.74
N TYR A 16 -11.48 22.31 12.39
CA TYR A 16 -10.92 21.39 11.39
C TYR A 16 -10.98 19.93 11.86
N THR A 17 -10.71 19.65 13.13
CA THR A 17 -10.76 18.28 13.66
C THR A 17 -12.18 17.72 13.77
N GLU A 18 -13.17 18.58 13.99
CA GLU A 18 -14.59 18.21 14.10
C GLU A 18 -15.31 18.13 12.76
N ALA A 19 -14.78 18.82 11.73
CA ALA A 19 -15.32 18.82 10.38
C ALA A 19 -15.38 17.40 9.79
N LYS A 20 -16.52 17.05 9.19
CA LYS A 20 -16.77 15.69 8.67
C LYS A 20 -16.55 15.61 7.17
N THR A 21 -16.86 16.67 6.44
CA THR A 21 -16.73 16.71 4.97
C THR A 21 -15.42 17.38 4.51
N PRO A 22 -14.90 17.03 3.32
CA PRO A 22 -13.72 17.71 2.76
C PRO A 22 -13.92 19.22 2.57
N GLU A 23 -15.14 19.65 2.22
CA GLU A 23 -15.50 21.05 2.06
C GLU A 23 -15.42 21.82 3.38
N GLU A 24 -16.00 21.27 4.46
CA GLU A 24 -15.89 21.83 5.81
C GLU A 24 -14.44 21.85 6.29
N LYS A 25 -13.70 20.75 6.05
CA LYS A 25 -12.28 20.67 6.40
C LYS A 25 -11.45 21.72 5.67
N LEU A 26 -11.70 21.95 4.38
CA LEU A 26 -10.99 22.95 3.59
C LEU A 26 -11.24 24.36 4.12
N LYS A 27 -12.51 24.68 4.42
CA LYS A 27 -12.90 25.97 4.99
C LYS A 27 -12.27 26.19 6.36
N ALA A 28 -12.38 25.20 7.24
CA ALA A 28 -11.80 25.27 8.59
C ALA A 28 -10.27 25.41 8.54
N LEU A 29 -9.59 24.75 7.59
CA LEU A 29 -8.14 24.89 7.44
C LEU A 29 -7.72 26.26 6.87
N GLN A 30 -8.53 26.86 5.99
CA GLN A 30 -8.32 28.23 5.50
C GLN A 30 -8.46 29.25 6.63
N GLU A 31 -9.51 29.12 7.44
CA GLU A 31 -9.72 29.96 8.63
C GLU A 31 -8.55 29.77 9.61
N PHE A 32 -8.14 28.53 9.86
CA PHE A 32 -7.00 28.22 10.71
C PHE A 32 -5.73 28.93 10.22
N LEU A 33 -5.39 28.77 8.94
CA LEU A 33 -4.19 29.36 8.35
C LEU A 33 -4.20 30.89 8.40
N SER A 34 -5.39 31.51 8.34
CA SER A 34 -5.53 32.97 8.46
C SER A 34 -5.21 33.48 9.86
N ALA A 35 -5.36 32.65 10.90
CA ALA A 35 -5.09 32.99 12.30
C ALA A 35 -3.69 32.53 12.77
N VAL A 36 -2.93 31.80 11.94
CA VAL A 36 -1.57 31.34 12.27
C VAL A 36 -0.56 32.45 12.00
N PRO A 37 0.23 32.90 13.00
CA PRO A 37 1.32 33.84 12.80
C PRO A 37 2.35 33.29 11.82
N LYS A 38 2.90 34.11 10.92
CA LYS A 38 3.90 33.67 9.93
C LYS A 38 5.31 34.01 10.41
N HIS A 39 5.90 33.12 11.20
CA HIS A 39 7.28 33.23 11.69
C HIS A 39 7.96 31.87 11.69
N LYS A 40 9.28 31.82 11.91
CA LYS A 40 10.10 30.59 11.81
C LYS A 40 9.56 29.39 12.60
N GLY A 41 8.96 29.62 13.78
CA GLY A 41 8.34 28.56 14.58
C GLY A 41 7.12 27.87 13.94
N THR A 42 6.35 28.55 13.10
CA THR A 42 5.08 28.03 12.52
C THR A 42 5.25 27.54 11.09
N GLU A 43 6.46 27.58 10.54
CA GLU A 43 6.75 27.27 9.14
C GLU A 43 6.31 25.86 8.74
N ASN A 44 6.66 24.84 9.53
CA ASN A 44 6.24 23.46 9.30
C ASN A 44 4.71 23.26 9.37
N LEU A 45 4.04 24.00 10.25
CA LEU A 45 2.59 23.94 10.41
C LEU A 45 1.86 24.62 9.24
N VAL A 46 2.36 25.77 8.81
CA VAL A 46 1.89 26.50 7.62
C VAL A 46 2.10 25.63 6.38
N TYR A 47 3.25 24.99 6.26
CA TYR A 47 3.57 24.06 5.17
C TYR A 47 2.59 22.88 5.14
N TRP A 48 2.43 22.18 6.26
CA TRP A 48 1.48 21.07 6.39
C TRP A 48 0.05 21.52 6.04
N ALA A 49 -0.39 22.69 6.52
CA ALA A 49 -1.73 23.19 6.26
C ALA A 49 -1.94 23.51 4.78
N LYS A 50 -0.98 24.17 4.13
CA LYS A 50 -1.05 24.44 2.68
C LYS A 50 -1.11 23.15 1.87
N LYS A 51 -0.29 22.15 2.20
CA LYS A 51 -0.30 20.83 1.55
C LYS A 51 -1.67 20.16 1.73
N ARG A 52 -2.20 20.16 2.95
CA ARG A 52 -3.50 19.56 3.26
C ARG A 52 -4.67 20.26 2.56
N MET A 53 -4.62 21.59 2.41
CA MET A 53 -5.60 22.34 1.61
C MET A 53 -5.57 21.96 0.12
N ALA A 54 -4.38 21.72 -0.44
CA ALA A 54 -4.25 21.28 -1.82
C ALA A 54 -4.91 19.91 -2.04
N GLU A 55 -4.63 18.95 -1.14
CA GLU A 55 -5.26 17.62 -1.14
C GLU A 55 -6.79 17.70 -1.04
N LEU A 56 -7.31 18.52 -0.12
CA LEU A 56 -8.75 18.69 0.08
C LEU A 56 -9.44 19.36 -1.13
N ARG A 57 -8.81 20.36 -1.75
CA ARG A 57 -9.34 20.99 -2.98
C ARG A 57 -9.46 19.98 -4.10
N GLU A 58 -8.45 19.15 -4.27
CA GLU A 58 -8.44 18.10 -5.28
C GLU A 58 -9.51 17.04 -5.01
N GLU A 59 -9.67 16.59 -3.75
CA GLU A 59 -10.72 15.66 -3.36
C GLU A 59 -12.13 16.21 -3.66
N ILE A 60 -12.37 17.50 -3.39
CA ILE A 60 -13.63 18.18 -3.68
C ILE A 60 -13.87 18.26 -5.19
N GLU A 61 -12.86 18.61 -5.97
CA GLU A 61 -12.96 18.69 -7.42
C GLU A 61 -13.25 17.32 -8.04
N GLU A 62 -12.61 16.27 -7.55
CA GLU A 62 -12.85 14.89 -7.98
C GLU A 62 -14.28 14.44 -7.63
N ARG A 63 -14.77 14.73 -6.41
CA ARG A 63 -16.17 14.48 -6.02
C ARG A 63 -17.17 15.23 -6.90
N ARG A 64 -16.88 16.49 -7.26
CA ARG A 64 -17.71 17.28 -8.19
C ARG A 64 -17.71 16.69 -9.59
N ARG A 65 -16.57 16.24 -10.10
CA ARG A 65 -16.47 15.56 -11.41
C ARG A 65 -17.28 14.26 -11.43
N ARG A 66 -17.21 13.45 -10.36
CA ARG A 66 -18.03 12.23 -10.20
C ARG A 66 -19.53 12.52 -10.18
N ARG A 67 -19.97 13.57 -9.46
CA ARG A 67 -21.39 13.99 -9.42
C ARG A 67 -21.90 14.59 -10.73
N ALA A 68 -21.03 15.22 -11.51
CA ALA A 68 -21.40 15.86 -12.78
C ALA A 68 -21.51 14.89 -13.97
N GLY A 69 -21.34 13.57 -13.76
CA GLY A 69 -21.45 12.56 -14.83
C GLY A 69 -20.44 12.73 -15.98
N ARG A 70 -19.48 13.66 -15.87
CA ARG A 70 -18.40 13.83 -16.85
C ARG A 70 -17.41 12.69 -16.64
N GLY A 71 -17.61 11.61 -17.38
CA GLY A 71 -16.70 10.46 -17.52
C GLY A 71 -15.37 10.85 -18.17
N GLY A 72 -14.60 11.68 -17.48
CA GLY A 72 -13.17 11.81 -17.74
C GLY A 72 -12.40 10.73 -16.97
N PRO A 73 -11.19 10.37 -17.39
CA PRO A 73 -10.36 9.38 -16.69
C PRO A 73 -10.16 9.79 -15.23
N SER A 74 -10.60 8.93 -14.30
CA SER A 74 -10.38 9.12 -12.86
C SER A 74 -8.94 8.77 -12.53
N TYR A 75 -8.32 9.57 -11.67
CA TYR A 75 -7.00 9.23 -11.13
C TYR A 75 -7.10 8.07 -10.11
N PHE A 76 -8.29 7.85 -9.56
CA PHE A 76 -8.61 6.67 -8.76
C PHE A 76 -8.95 5.48 -9.65
N ILE A 77 -8.28 4.35 -9.44
CA ILE A 77 -8.55 3.07 -10.10
C ILE A 77 -9.02 2.09 -9.04
N GLU A 78 -10.23 1.55 -9.23
CA GLU A 78 -10.77 0.49 -8.38
C GLU A 78 -9.91 -0.78 -8.47
N LYS A 79 -9.74 -1.44 -7.33
CA LYS A 79 -8.92 -2.65 -7.26
C LYS A 79 -9.65 -3.80 -7.94
N GLU A 80 -8.94 -4.46 -8.83
CA GLU A 80 -9.42 -5.65 -9.53
C GLU A 80 -8.42 -6.80 -9.44
N GLY A 81 -8.91 -8.01 -9.67
CA GLY A 81 -8.10 -9.22 -9.63
C GLY A 81 -7.59 -9.56 -8.23
N ALA A 82 -6.48 -10.29 -8.18
CA ALA A 82 -5.87 -10.79 -6.95
C ALA A 82 -5.17 -9.71 -6.12
N ALA A 83 -4.67 -8.67 -6.78
CA ALA A 83 -4.03 -7.52 -6.15
C ALA A 83 -3.82 -6.39 -7.17
N GLN A 84 -3.80 -5.15 -6.68
CA GLN A 84 -3.39 -3.98 -7.47
C GLN A 84 -1.91 -3.64 -7.22
N ILE A 85 -1.11 -3.59 -8.28
CA ILE A 85 0.33 -3.29 -8.23
C ILE A 85 0.62 -2.02 -9.03
N ILE A 86 1.26 -1.03 -8.40
CA ILE A 86 1.63 0.22 -9.09
C ILE A 86 3.07 0.13 -9.60
N MET A 87 3.27 0.41 -10.89
CA MET A 87 4.59 0.58 -11.51
C MET A 87 5.07 2.02 -11.35
N VAL A 88 6.23 2.19 -10.72
CA VAL A 88 6.88 3.48 -10.47
C VAL A 88 8.30 3.45 -11.03
N GLY A 89 8.75 4.57 -11.58
CA GLY A 89 10.10 4.72 -12.11
C GLY A 89 10.26 6.07 -12.79
N LEU A 90 11.50 6.46 -13.06
CA LEU A 90 11.78 7.70 -13.78
C LEU A 90 11.30 7.64 -15.24
N THR A 91 11.28 8.79 -15.91
CA THR A 91 10.93 8.86 -17.33
C THR A 91 11.89 7.98 -18.15
N LYS A 92 11.36 7.39 -19.23
CA LYS A 92 12.11 6.55 -20.18
C LYS A 92 12.72 5.26 -19.61
N CYS A 93 12.40 4.82 -18.39
CA CYS A 93 12.87 3.51 -17.89
C CYS A 93 12.13 2.29 -18.48
N GLY A 94 11.11 2.52 -19.31
CA GLY A 94 10.37 1.47 -20.03
C GLY A 94 9.14 0.93 -19.31
N LYS A 95 8.50 1.72 -18.44
CA LYS A 95 7.23 1.38 -17.77
C LYS A 95 6.13 1.00 -18.77
N SER A 96 5.80 1.88 -19.70
CA SER A 96 4.77 1.66 -20.73
C SER A 96 5.05 0.44 -21.60
N SER A 97 6.31 0.25 -21.99
CA SER A 97 6.75 -0.92 -22.77
C SER A 97 6.61 -2.22 -21.98
N LEU A 98 6.93 -2.22 -20.69
CA LEU A 98 6.72 -3.38 -19.81
C LEU A 98 5.22 -3.65 -19.60
N LEU A 99 4.41 -2.63 -19.33
CA LEU A 99 2.97 -2.80 -19.12
C LEU A 99 2.30 -3.40 -20.37
N SER A 100 2.56 -2.84 -21.55
CA SER A 100 2.02 -3.34 -22.82
C SER A 100 2.53 -4.75 -23.17
N ARG A 101 3.72 -5.14 -22.71
CA ARG A 101 4.26 -6.48 -22.97
C ARG A 101 3.73 -7.53 -21.99
N LEU A 102 3.48 -7.12 -20.75
CA LEU A 102 2.99 -7.99 -19.67
C LEU A 102 1.46 -8.18 -19.70
N THR A 103 0.75 -7.25 -20.31
CA THR A 103 -0.71 -7.16 -20.24
C THR A 103 -1.28 -6.81 -21.61
N ASN A 104 -2.59 -7.02 -21.80
CA ASN A 104 -3.29 -6.56 -23.00
C ASN A 104 -3.63 -5.06 -22.98
N ALA A 105 -2.95 -4.25 -22.16
CA ALA A 105 -3.21 -2.82 -22.04
C ALA A 105 -2.88 -2.08 -23.35
N LYS A 106 -3.81 -1.24 -23.81
CA LYS A 106 -3.57 -0.30 -24.92
C LYS A 106 -2.89 0.93 -24.35
N VAL A 107 -1.56 1.02 -24.49
CA VAL A 107 -0.76 2.12 -23.95
C VAL A 107 -0.21 2.97 -25.10
N GLU A 108 -0.34 4.29 -25.02
CA GLU A 108 0.35 5.21 -25.93
C GLU A 108 1.83 5.32 -25.52
N ILE A 109 2.74 4.94 -26.43
CA ILE A 109 4.19 4.94 -26.18
C ILE A 109 4.85 5.99 -27.10
N GLY A 110 5.66 6.89 -26.54
CA GLY A 110 6.39 7.89 -27.30
C GLY A 110 7.58 8.50 -26.55
N ASP A 111 8.39 9.30 -27.25
CA ASP A 111 9.67 9.82 -26.75
C ASP A 111 9.56 11.09 -25.88
N VAL A 112 8.37 11.67 -25.77
CA VAL A 112 8.13 12.89 -24.98
C VAL A 112 8.04 12.53 -23.49
N PRO A 113 8.84 13.17 -22.61
CA PRO A 113 8.71 12.98 -21.17
C PRO A 113 7.30 13.31 -20.65
N TYR A 114 6.80 12.54 -19.68
CA TYR A 114 5.50 12.76 -19.00
C TYR A 114 4.25 12.58 -19.90
N LEU A 115 4.38 11.76 -20.94
CA LEU A 115 3.29 11.43 -21.86
C LEU A 115 2.07 10.81 -21.14
N THR A 116 2.32 9.96 -20.14
CA THR A 116 1.29 9.34 -19.29
C THR A 116 0.71 10.37 -18.31
N ARG A 117 -0.42 11.00 -18.67
CA ARG A 117 -1.13 11.97 -17.83
C ARG A 117 -2.10 11.34 -16.83
N PHE A 118 -2.52 10.11 -17.10
CA PHE A 118 -3.43 9.34 -16.25
C PHE A 118 -2.88 7.94 -16.02
N PRO A 119 -3.18 7.31 -14.87
CA PRO A 119 -2.72 5.95 -14.61
C PRO A 119 -3.39 4.96 -15.57
N VAL A 120 -2.61 4.00 -16.08
CA VAL A 120 -3.10 3.03 -17.07
C VAL A 120 -3.11 1.62 -16.46
N PRO A 121 -4.28 1.01 -16.24
CA PRO A 121 -4.37 -0.36 -15.75
C PRO A 121 -4.15 -1.37 -16.88
N GLY A 122 -3.59 -2.52 -16.52
CA GLY A 122 -3.43 -3.70 -17.37
C GLY A 122 -3.51 -4.97 -16.53
N MET A 123 -4.17 -6.00 -17.06
CA MET A 123 -4.33 -7.29 -16.37
C MET A 123 -3.19 -8.24 -16.74
N LEU A 124 -2.34 -8.56 -15.77
CA LEU A 124 -1.27 -9.56 -15.88
C LEU A 124 -1.82 -10.91 -15.40
N SER A 125 -1.87 -11.90 -16.29
CA SER A 125 -2.38 -13.23 -15.95
C SER A 125 -1.31 -14.08 -15.24
N TYR A 126 -1.75 -14.88 -14.26
CA TYR A 126 -0.91 -15.84 -13.55
C TYR A 126 -1.74 -17.06 -13.17
N GLU A 127 -1.45 -18.21 -13.78
CA GLU A 127 -2.28 -19.41 -13.64
C GLU A 127 -3.78 -19.07 -13.87
N ASP A 128 -4.61 -19.25 -12.85
CA ASP A 128 -6.06 -19.03 -12.85
C ASP A 128 -6.49 -17.66 -12.27
N ILE A 129 -5.54 -16.78 -11.98
CA ILE A 129 -5.78 -15.45 -11.40
C ILE A 129 -5.16 -14.35 -12.25
N GLN A 130 -5.52 -13.09 -11.96
CA GLN A 130 -4.95 -11.92 -12.62
C GLN A 130 -4.53 -10.86 -11.61
N PHE A 131 -3.40 -10.22 -11.88
CA PHE A 131 -2.91 -9.05 -11.16
C PHE A 131 -3.27 -7.78 -11.94
N GLN A 132 -3.86 -6.79 -11.27
CA GLN A 132 -4.09 -5.49 -11.87
C GLN A 132 -2.81 -4.67 -11.74
N VAL A 133 -2.04 -4.56 -12.83
CA VAL A 133 -0.81 -3.76 -12.88
C VAL A 133 -1.15 -2.39 -13.43
N VAL A 134 -0.81 -1.34 -12.72
CA VAL A 134 -1.12 0.04 -13.10
C VAL A 134 0.18 0.79 -13.35
N GLU A 135 0.35 1.30 -14.57
CA GLU A 135 1.39 2.29 -14.83
C GLU A 135 0.99 3.62 -14.21
N ALA A 136 1.72 4.06 -13.19
CA ALA A 136 1.59 5.41 -12.70
C ALA A 136 2.42 6.38 -13.56
N PRO A 137 1.98 7.64 -13.68
CA PRO A 137 2.80 8.70 -14.22
C PRO A 137 4.19 8.75 -13.55
N SER A 138 5.22 9.14 -14.32
CA SER A 138 6.59 9.17 -13.80
C SER A 138 6.73 10.19 -12.68
N LEU A 139 7.42 9.82 -11.59
CA LEU A 139 7.78 10.75 -10.53
C LEU A 139 8.72 11.83 -11.07
N ILE A 140 8.50 13.07 -10.64
CA ILE A 140 9.38 14.20 -10.95
C ILE A 140 10.28 14.44 -9.73
N PRO A 141 11.60 14.16 -9.82
CA PRO A 141 12.50 14.31 -8.68
C PRO A 141 12.55 15.75 -8.16
N ASN A 142 12.68 15.91 -6.85
CA ASN A 142 12.94 17.19 -6.18
C ASN A 142 11.90 18.30 -6.47
N THR A 143 10.66 17.92 -6.74
CA THR A 143 9.55 18.87 -6.87
C THR A 143 8.47 18.55 -5.85
N GLU A 144 8.04 19.57 -5.10
CA GLU A 144 6.81 19.50 -4.31
C GLU A 144 5.63 19.78 -5.22
N SER A 145 5.41 18.88 -6.18
CA SER A 145 4.36 19.03 -7.19
C SER A 145 3.10 18.30 -6.75
N SER A 146 1.94 18.91 -7.02
CA SER A 146 0.64 18.21 -6.94
C SER A 146 0.65 16.91 -7.75
N TRP A 147 1.47 16.85 -8.80
CA TRP A 147 1.73 15.66 -9.60
C TRP A 147 2.25 14.47 -8.79
N ASN A 148 3.31 14.65 -8.00
CA ASN A 148 3.85 13.57 -7.17
C ASN A 148 2.83 13.15 -6.10
N THR A 149 2.06 14.09 -5.53
CA THR A 149 1.01 13.78 -4.55
C THR A 149 -0.02 12.79 -5.11
N LYS A 150 -0.44 12.96 -6.36
CA LYS A 150 -1.39 12.04 -7.01
C LYS A 150 -0.80 10.64 -7.20
N VAL A 151 0.43 10.55 -7.71
CA VAL A 151 1.15 9.26 -7.88
C VAL A 151 1.31 8.56 -6.52
N LEU A 152 1.69 9.30 -5.48
CA LEU A 152 1.83 8.77 -4.14
C LEU A 152 0.49 8.30 -3.55
N GLY A 153 -0.62 8.96 -3.90
CA GLY A 153 -1.97 8.50 -3.56
C GLY A 153 -2.28 7.11 -4.09
N LEU A 154 -1.93 6.83 -5.35
CA LEU A 154 -2.04 5.49 -5.94
C LEU A 154 -1.19 4.47 -5.20
N VAL A 155 0.08 4.81 -4.98
CA VAL A 155 1.06 3.96 -4.30
C VAL A 155 0.57 3.60 -2.89
N ARG A 156 -0.08 4.52 -2.17
CA ARG A 156 -0.65 4.26 -0.84
C ARG A 156 -1.82 3.27 -0.88
N ASN A 157 -2.67 3.35 -1.90
CA ASN A 157 -3.85 2.49 -2.01
C ASN A 157 -3.52 1.09 -2.55
N ALA A 158 -2.42 0.94 -3.31
CA ALA A 158 -1.97 -0.30 -3.91
C ALA A 158 -1.73 -1.45 -2.90
N ASP A 159 -1.75 -2.70 -3.35
CA ASP A 159 -1.35 -3.85 -2.54
C ASP A 159 0.16 -4.11 -2.61
N GLY A 160 0.80 -3.73 -3.71
CA GLY A 160 2.25 -3.80 -3.90
C GLY A 160 2.79 -2.80 -4.91
N LEU A 161 4.10 -2.77 -5.05
CA LEU A 161 4.81 -1.85 -5.94
C LEU A 161 5.79 -2.58 -6.85
N ILE A 162 5.95 -2.06 -8.06
CA ILE A 162 7.05 -2.39 -8.96
C ILE A 162 7.89 -1.13 -9.17
N ILE A 163 9.16 -1.15 -8.81
CA ILE A 163 10.10 -0.06 -9.10
C ILE A 163 10.95 -0.44 -10.30
N ILE A 164 10.98 0.41 -11.32
CA ILE A 164 11.66 0.14 -12.60
C ILE A 164 12.83 1.10 -12.80
N ALA A 165 14.01 0.55 -13.06
CA ALA A 165 15.21 1.29 -13.41
C ALA A 165 15.78 0.83 -14.75
N ASP A 166 16.31 1.78 -15.52
CA ASP A 166 17.01 1.51 -16.79
C ASP A 166 18.46 1.10 -16.54
N LEU A 167 18.81 -0.13 -16.90
CA LEU A 167 20.18 -0.64 -16.78
C LEU A 167 21.20 0.16 -17.60
N SER A 168 20.78 0.72 -18.74
CA SER A 168 21.66 1.48 -19.64
C SER A 168 21.93 2.92 -19.17
N ASN A 169 21.25 3.39 -18.12
CA ASN A 169 21.36 4.79 -17.70
C ASN A 169 21.34 4.95 -16.17
N LYS A 170 22.52 4.90 -15.53
CA LYS A 170 22.71 5.17 -14.09
C LYS A 170 21.65 4.51 -13.18
N PRO A 171 21.42 3.17 -13.28
CA PRO A 171 20.30 2.50 -12.60
C PRO A 171 20.26 2.71 -11.09
N LEU A 172 21.43 2.72 -10.43
CA LEU A 172 21.54 2.92 -8.98
C LEU A 172 21.05 4.31 -8.56
N THR A 173 21.36 5.34 -9.34
CA THR A 173 20.88 6.70 -9.11
C THR A 173 19.36 6.76 -9.27
N GLN A 174 18.81 6.13 -10.32
CA GLN A 174 17.36 6.11 -10.53
C GLN A 174 16.62 5.46 -9.35
N LEU A 175 17.08 4.28 -8.92
CA LEU A 175 16.50 3.58 -7.77
C LEU A 175 16.58 4.43 -6.51
N ARG A 176 17.75 4.99 -6.20
CA ARG A 176 17.93 5.86 -5.03
C ARG A 176 16.97 7.04 -5.06
N THR A 177 16.82 7.71 -6.20
CA THR A 177 15.91 8.85 -6.34
C THR A 177 14.45 8.45 -6.06
N VAL A 178 13.98 7.35 -6.66
CA VAL A 178 12.60 6.88 -6.46
C VAL A 178 12.38 6.45 -5.01
N ILE A 179 13.31 5.71 -4.42
CA ILE A 179 13.21 5.22 -3.04
C ILE A 179 13.20 6.39 -2.05
N LEU A 180 14.06 7.40 -2.24
CA LEU A 180 14.08 8.58 -1.38
C LEU A 180 12.77 9.36 -1.45
N GLU A 181 12.16 9.47 -2.65
CA GLU A 181 10.88 10.15 -2.81
C GLU A 181 9.75 9.40 -2.09
N LEU A 182 9.71 8.06 -2.22
CA LEU A 182 8.77 7.21 -1.48
C LEU A 182 8.97 7.37 0.04
N MET A 183 10.22 7.32 0.51
CA MET A 183 10.53 7.47 1.94
C MET A 183 10.15 8.84 2.50
N LYS A 184 10.40 9.94 1.77
CA LYS A 184 9.95 11.29 2.15
C LYS A 184 8.44 11.39 2.29
N SER A 185 7.70 10.51 1.61
CA SER A 185 6.26 10.39 1.74
C SER A 185 5.82 9.38 2.82
N GLY A 186 6.73 8.80 3.60
CA GLY A 186 6.41 7.79 4.62
C GLY A 186 6.06 6.42 4.02
N ILE A 187 6.51 6.13 2.79
CA ILE A 187 6.31 4.82 2.13
C ILE A 187 7.62 4.05 2.16
N HIS A 188 7.62 2.91 2.84
CA HIS A 188 8.77 2.04 2.99
C HIS A 188 8.63 0.81 2.10
N ILE A 189 9.72 0.49 1.39
CA ILE A 189 9.78 -0.66 0.47
C ILE A 189 10.43 -1.90 1.12
N VAL A 190 11.08 -1.71 2.27
CA VAL A 190 11.63 -2.78 3.09
C VAL A 190 10.76 -2.93 4.33
N LYS A 191 10.43 -4.16 4.69
CA LYS A 191 9.62 -4.45 5.88
C LYS A 191 10.36 -3.90 7.10
N PRO A 192 9.81 -2.91 7.82
CA PRO A 192 10.47 -2.37 8.99
C PRO A 192 10.55 -3.47 10.06
N LYS A 193 11.60 -3.43 10.90
CA LYS A 193 11.80 -4.41 11.98
C LYS A 193 10.68 -4.37 13.02
N GLY A 194 10.00 -3.24 13.11
CA GLY A 194 8.77 -3.09 13.87
C GLY A 194 7.88 -2.00 13.29
N ARG A 195 6.64 -1.93 13.78
CA ARG A 195 5.66 -0.89 13.41
C ARG A 195 4.95 -0.42 14.67
N VAL A 196 4.59 0.87 14.68
CA VAL A 196 3.83 1.48 15.76
C VAL A 196 2.53 2.01 15.19
N VAL A 197 1.41 1.58 15.76
CA VAL A 197 0.08 2.07 15.40
C VAL A 197 -0.44 2.86 16.57
N ILE A 198 -0.70 4.15 16.38
CA ILE A 198 -1.20 5.06 17.41
C ILE A 198 -2.66 5.38 17.09
N GLU A 199 -3.58 4.77 17.83
CA GLU A 199 -5.01 5.03 17.75
C GLU A 199 -5.43 6.00 18.84
N ARG A 200 -5.67 7.26 18.47
CA ARG A 200 -6.19 8.26 19.41
C ARG A 200 -7.66 7.97 19.66
N THR A 201 -8.03 7.72 20.90
CA THR A 201 -9.41 7.36 21.26
C THR A 201 -9.78 7.96 22.62
N LYS A 202 -11.02 8.43 22.74
CA LYS A 202 -11.60 8.90 24.01
C LYS A 202 -12.10 7.73 24.88
N ALA A 203 -12.16 6.52 24.33
CA ALA A 203 -12.69 5.34 25.01
C ALA A 203 -11.74 4.77 26.09
N VAL A 204 -10.47 5.19 26.08
CA VAL A 204 -9.46 4.77 27.04
C VAL A 204 -8.94 6.00 27.76
N GLN A 205 -8.83 5.94 29.09
CA GLN A 205 -8.20 6.98 29.90
C GLN A 205 -6.68 6.73 29.93
N GLY A 206 -5.90 7.71 29.48
CA GLY A 206 -4.45 7.61 29.41
C GLY A 206 -3.92 6.93 28.15
N ILE A 207 -2.59 6.75 28.10
CA ILE A 207 -1.90 6.07 27.01
C ILE A 207 -1.73 4.59 27.37
N ARG A 208 -2.41 3.71 26.62
CA ARG A 208 -2.27 2.27 26.74
C ARG A 208 -1.32 1.75 25.67
N VAL A 209 -0.16 1.24 26.08
CA VAL A 209 0.80 0.62 25.16
C VAL A 209 0.64 -0.90 25.18
N ILE A 210 0.46 -1.51 24.02
CA ILE A 210 0.33 -2.95 23.82
C ILE A 210 1.49 -3.40 22.94
N THR A 211 2.35 -4.27 23.45
CA THR A 211 3.57 -4.71 22.76
C THR A 211 3.45 -6.17 22.28
N TYR A 212 3.49 -6.35 20.97
CA TYR A 212 3.62 -7.62 20.25
C TYR A 212 5.05 -7.75 19.70
N GLY A 213 6.04 -7.64 20.57
CA GLY A 213 7.45 -7.54 20.20
C GLY A 213 8.31 -6.96 21.33
N LYS A 214 9.33 -6.16 20.99
CA LYS A 214 10.26 -5.54 21.96
C LYS A 214 10.50 -4.07 21.65
N LEU A 215 10.54 -3.27 22.71
CA LEU A 215 11.09 -1.91 22.66
C LEU A 215 12.61 -2.01 22.82
N ILE A 216 13.36 -1.45 21.87
CA ILE A 216 14.82 -1.43 21.91
C ILE A 216 15.26 -0.11 22.54
N ASN A 217 16.07 -0.19 23.60
CA ASN A 217 16.68 0.96 24.30
C ASN A 217 15.66 2.00 24.79
N CYS A 218 14.40 1.61 24.99
CA CYS A 218 13.38 2.47 25.58
C CYS A 218 12.34 1.64 26.36
N THR A 219 11.66 2.29 27.28
CA THR A 219 10.61 1.71 28.12
C THR A 219 9.22 2.16 27.68
N ILE A 220 8.19 1.47 28.18
CA ILE A 220 6.80 1.90 27.98
C ILE A 220 6.59 3.31 28.56
N ASP A 221 7.29 3.65 29.64
CA ASP A 221 7.17 4.97 30.26
C ASP A 221 7.78 6.07 29.38
N ASP A 222 8.91 5.81 28.73
CA ASP A 222 9.51 6.73 27.75
C ASP A 222 8.55 6.97 26.57
N VAL A 223 7.87 5.92 26.11
CA VAL A 223 6.83 6.03 25.07
C VAL A 223 5.65 6.90 25.54
N ARG A 224 5.20 6.75 26.80
CA ARG A 224 4.14 7.62 27.33
C ARG A 224 4.59 9.06 27.42
N LYS A 225 5.74 9.33 28.03
CA LYS A 225 6.33 10.67 28.16
C LYS A 225 6.51 11.35 26.82
N LEU A 226 7.01 10.61 25.82
CA LEU A 226 7.14 11.09 24.45
C LEU A 226 5.78 11.52 23.90
N LEU A 227 4.75 10.68 23.98
CA LEU A 227 3.41 10.99 23.48
C LEU A 227 2.72 12.13 24.25
N GLU A 228 2.92 12.22 25.55
CA GLU A 228 2.47 13.34 26.39
C GLU A 228 3.17 14.64 26.00
N SER A 229 4.46 14.61 25.67
CA SER A 229 5.18 15.78 25.12
C SER A 229 4.56 16.27 23.81
N TYR A 230 3.94 15.35 23.06
CA TYR A 230 3.13 15.63 21.86
C TYR A 230 1.65 15.93 22.14
N ARG A 231 1.26 16.05 23.43
CA ARG A 231 -0.10 16.28 23.92
C ARG A 231 -1.11 15.19 23.53
N ILE A 232 -0.63 13.96 23.39
CA ILE A 232 -1.46 12.78 23.16
C ILE A 232 -1.66 12.11 24.51
N TYR A 233 -2.76 12.45 25.19
CA TYR A 233 -3.04 11.93 26.53
C TYR A 233 -3.90 10.66 26.52
N ASN A 234 -4.70 10.44 25.48
CA ASN A 234 -5.59 9.29 25.36
C ASN A 234 -5.36 8.57 24.03
N ALA A 235 -4.69 7.43 24.07
CA ALA A 235 -4.37 6.64 22.88
C ALA A 235 -4.09 5.17 23.20
N ILE A 236 -4.39 4.30 22.23
CA ILE A 236 -3.91 2.93 22.22
C ILE A 236 -2.72 2.88 21.27
N VAL A 237 -1.55 2.50 21.78
CA VAL A 237 -0.31 2.37 21.03
C VAL A 237 -0.03 0.88 20.86
N ARG A 238 -0.14 0.36 19.64
CA ARG A 238 0.22 -1.03 19.34
C ARG A 238 1.60 -1.08 18.70
N VAL A 239 2.54 -1.71 19.40
CA VAL A 239 3.92 -1.91 18.95
C VAL A 239 4.02 -3.34 18.47
N TYR A 240 4.52 -3.55 17.24
CA TYR A 240 4.77 -4.89 16.70
C TYR A 240 6.25 -5.00 16.33
N GLY A 241 6.88 -6.13 16.63
CA GLY A 241 8.30 -6.36 16.31
C GLY A 241 9.26 -5.52 17.16
N GLU A 242 10.40 -5.18 16.59
CA GLU A 242 11.45 -4.41 17.26
C GLU A 242 11.32 -2.91 16.93
N VAL A 243 11.10 -2.09 17.95
CA VAL A 243 10.79 -0.65 17.80
C VAL A 243 11.66 0.18 18.75
N THR A 244 12.26 1.24 18.26
CA THR A 244 12.97 2.24 19.09
C THR A 244 12.05 3.41 19.46
N LEU A 245 12.51 4.29 20.35
CA LEU A 245 11.77 5.51 20.69
C LEU A 245 11.60 6.45 19.47
N ASP A 246 12.61 6.52 18.59
CA ASP A 246 12.55 7.26 17.32
C ASP A 246 11.46 6.74 16.39
N ASP A 247 11.25 5.42 16.34
CA ASP A 247 10.21 4.81 15.50
C ASP A 247 8.81 5.16 16.01
N VAL A 248 8.64 5.27 17.33
CA VAL A 248 7.40 5.75 17.96
C VAL A 248 7.19 7.23 17.64
N GLU A 249 8.22 8.06 17.76
CA GLU A 249 8.17 9.49 17.45
C GLU A 249 7.79 9.73 15.98
N LYS A 250 8.42 9.02 15.03
CA LYS A 250 8.06 9.10 13.61
C LYS A 250 6.60 8.74 13.38
N SER A 251 6.09 7.73 14.07
CA SER A 251 4.70 7.28 13.96
C SER A 251 3.67 8.27 14.52
N VAL A 252 4.09 9.29 15.29
CA VAL A 252 3.22 10.40 15.72
C VAL A 252 2.88 11.33 14.55
N PHE A 253 3.83 11.53 13.64
CA PHE A 253 3.75 12.51 12.56
C PHE A 253 3.45 11.88 11.20
N GLU A 254 3.98 10.69 10.96
CA GLU A 254 3.95 10.03 9.66
C GLU A 254 3.09 8.77 9.73
N ASN A 255 2.15 8.65 8.80
CA ASN A 255 1.51 7.36 8.54
C ASN A 255 2.51 6.51 7.74
N VAL A 256 3.41 5.86 8.48
CA VAL A 256 4.46 4.99 7.96
C VAL A 256 3.80 3.75 7.35
N LEU A 257 3.91 3.61 6.04
CA LEU A 257 3.25 2.55 5.30
C LEU A 257 4.29 1.68 4.59
N TYR A 258 4.29 0.38 4.91
CA TYR A 258 5.09 -0.61 4.20
C TYR A 258 4.33 -1.13 2.96
N LYS A 259 5.01 -1.14 1.81
CA LYS A 259 4.52 -1.77 0.58
C LYS A 259 5.47 -2.89 0.12
N PRO A 260 4.98 -4.13 -0.02
CA PRO A 260 5.72 -5.18 -0.71
C PRO A 260 6.15 -4.70 -2.10
N THR A 261 7.44 -4.75 -2.39
CA THR A 261 8.04 -4.10 -3.56
C THR A 261 8.89 -5.07 -4.36
N LEU A 262 8.74 -5.05 -5.68
CA LEU A 262 9.56 -5.76 -6.66
C LEU A 262 10.39 -4.74 -7.46
N ILE A 263 11.68 -5.00 -7.64
CA ILE A 263 12.56 -4.15 -8.46
C ILE A 263 12.79 -4.81 -9.81
N LEU A 264 12.53 -4.06 -10.88
CA LEU A 264 12.83 -4.46 -12.24
C LEU A 264 14.00 -3.64 -12.80
N LEU A 265 15.08 -4.32 -13.15
CA LEU A 265 16.22 -3.75 -13.86
C LEU A 265 16.00 -3.97 -15.35
N ASN A 266 15.40 -3.00 -16.03
CA ASN A 266 14.93 -3.11 -17.41
C ASN A 266 16.00 -2.70 -18.43
N LYS A 267 15.76 -3.02 -19.71
CA LYS A 267 16.64 -2.79 -20.87
C LYS A 267 17.96 -3.55 -20.79
N ALA A 268 17.91 -4.78 -20.28
CA ALA A 268 19.06 -5.68 -20.25
C ALA A 268 19.67 -5.92 -21.66
N ASP A 269 18.88 -5.78 -22.72
CA ASP A 269 19.33 -5.87 -24.12
C ASP A 269 20.31 -4.78 -24.56
N LYS A 270 20.46 -3.70 -23.77
CA LYS A 270 21.35 -2.57 -24.08
C LYS A 270 22.68 -2.60 -23.32
N VAL A 271 22.87 -3.55 -22.41
CA VAL A 271 24.04 -3.61 -21.54
C VAL A 271 24.68 -4.99 -21.58
N ASN A 272 25.99 -5.06 -21.31
CA ASN A 272 26.67 -6.33 -21.22
C ASN A 272 26.41 -7.02 -19.87
N HIS A 273 26.73 -8.31 -19.82
CA HIS A 273 26.50 -9.15 -18.65
C HIS A 273 27.30 -8.72 -17.41
N THR A 274 28.48 -8.11 -17.59
CA THR A 274 29.31 -7.60 -16.50
C THR A 274 28.62 -6.46 -15.75
N ILE A 275 28.05 -5.50 -16.48
CA ILE A 275 27.28 -4.38 -15.89
C ILE A 275 26.04 -4.92 -15.16
N ILE A 276 25.33 -5.87 -15.77
CA ILE A 276 24.14 -6.49 -15.15
C ILE A 276 24.51 -7.11 -13.80
N LYS A 277 25.59 -7.91 -13.75
CA LYS A 277 26.07 -8.54 -12.51
C LYS A 277 26.47 -7.52 -11.44
N ASP A 278 27.23 -6.50 -11.82
CA ASP A 278 27.65 -5.43 -10.90
C ASP A 278 26.44 -4.70 -10.30
N VAL A 279 25.50 -4.23 -11.13
CA VAL A 279 24.30 -3.53 -10.65
C VAL A 279 23.44 -4.45 -9.79
N LEU A 280 23.19 -5.68 -10.22
CA LEU A 280 22.37 -6.65 -9.48
C LEU A 280 22.96 -6.91 -8.10
N SER A 281 24.26 -7.20 -8.01
CA SER A 281 24.94 -7.44 -6.73
C SER A 281 24.83 -6.25 -5.77
N LYS A 282 25.02 -5.02 -6.27
CA LYS A 282 24.89 -3.79 -5.46
C LYS A 282 23.46 -3.60 -4.97
N VAL A 283 22.46 -3.79 -5.83
CA VAL A 283 21.04 -3.62 -5.46
C VAL A 283 20.61 -4.68 -4.46
N THR A 284 20.92 -5.95 -4.69
CA THR A 284 20.56 -7.05 -3.78
C THR A 284 21.26 -6.91 -2.42
N THR A 285 22.50 -6.41 -2.39
CA THR A 285 23.22 -6.14 -1.13
C THR A 285 22.59 -4.99 -0.35
N ALA A 286 22.22 -3.91 -1.04
CA ALA A 286 21.64 -2.72 -0.42
C ALA A 286 20.20 -2.95 0.05
N LEU A 287 19.40 -3.67 -0.74
CA LEU A 287 17.97 -3.88 -0.52
C LEU A 287 17.70 -5.35 -0.16
N LYS A 288 18.28 -5.78 0.96
CA LYS A 288 18.11 -7.14 1.47
C LYS A 288 16.62 -7.46 1.60
N LYS A 289 16.22 -8.65 1.11
CA LYS A 289 14.84 -9.18 1.12
C LYS A 289 13.86 -8.49 0.16
N VAL A 290 14.30 -7.57 -0.69
CA VAL A 290 13.51 -7.06 -1.80
C VAL A 290 13.84 -7.88 -3.06
N PRO A 291 12.87 -8.54 -3.71
CA PRO A 291 13.13 -9.28 -4.94
C PRO A 291 13.56 -8.32 -6.07
N VAL A 292 14.54 -8.76 -6.86
CA VAL A 292 15.09 -8.01 -7.99
C VAL A 292 15.10 -8.92 -9.21
N ILE A 293 14.54 -8.46 -10.33
CA ILE A 293 14.50 -9.20 -11.60
C ILE A 293 15.13 -8.35 -12.70
N VAL A 294 16.03 -8.95 -13.46
CA VAL A 294 16.59 -8.33 -14.67
C VAL A 294 15.62 -8.59 -15.82
N THR A 295 15.24 -7.54 -16.53
CA THR A 295 14.19 -7.61 -17.56
C THR A 295 14.60 -6.92 -18.86
N SER A 296 13.98 -7.35 -19.95
CA SER A 296 13.95 -6.57 -21.19
C SER A 296 12.54 -6.63 -21.78
N ALA A 297 11.86 -5.49 -21.80
CA ALA A 297 10.59 -5.35 -22.51
C ALA A 297 10.69 -5.69 -24.00
N ARG A 298 11.89 -5.51 -24.59
CA ARG A 298 12.15 -5.76 -26.01
C ARG A 298 12.28 -7.26 -26.32
N THR A 299 13.09 -7.99 -25.54
CA THR A 299 13.35 -9.41 -25.82
C THR A 299 12.40 -10.35 -25.07
N GLY A 300 11.71 -9.85 -24.04
CA GLY A 300 10.88 -10.67 -23.15
C GLY A 300 11.67 -11.32 -22.00
N LEU A 301 12.98 -11.06 -21.88
CA LEU A 301 13.79 -11.58 -20.80
C LEU A 301 13.19 -11.21 -19.44
N GLY A 302 13.06 -12.20 -18.56
CA GLY A 302 12.71 -12.01 -17.15
C GLY A 302 11.23 -11.76 -16.86
N LEU A 303 10.38 -11.64 -17.89
CA LEU A 303 8.97 -11.27 -17.71
C LEU A 303 8.13 -12.39 -17.10
N ASP A 304 8.47 -13.64 -17.40
CA ASP A 304 7.86 -14.86 -16.87
C ASP A 304 8.02 -14.99 -15.34
N TYR A 305 9.09 -14.44 -14.77
CA TYR A 305 9.32 -14.47 -13.32
C TYR A 305 8.54 -13.42 -12.54
N ILE A 306 7.96 -12.41 -13.20
CA ILE A 306 7.30 -11.29 -12.52
C ILE A 306 6.06 -11.76 -11.76
N ALA A 307 5.14 -12.43 -12.44
CA ALA A 307 3.89 -12.90 -11.84
C ALA A 307 4.10 -13.90 -10.67
N PRO A 308 4.93 -14.95 -10.79
CA PRO A 308 5.27 -15.83 -9.67
C PRO A 308 5.89 -15.08 -8.48
N THR A 309 6.74 -14.10 -8.77
CA THR A 309 7.40 -13.31 -7.72
C THR A 309 6.39 -12.42 -7.00
N LEU A 310 5.46 -11.79 -7.72
CA LEU A 310 4.37 -11.00 -7.13
C LEU A 310 3.48 -11.87 -6.25
N PHE A 311 3.07 -13.05 -6.74
CA PHE A 311 2.24 -13.99 -5.99
C PHE A 311 2.87 -14.34 -4.63
N LYS A 312 4.15 -14.73 -4.64
CA LYS A 312 4.91 -15.06 -3.42
C LYS A 312 5.13 -13.85 -2.52
N MET A 313 5.49 -12.71 -3.10
CA MET A 313 5.80 -11.47 -2.37
C MET A 313 4.58 -10.90 -1.64
N LEU A 314 3.40 -11.01 -2.24
CA LEU A 314 2.14 -10.53 -1.67
C LEU A 314 1.53 -11.52 -0.68
N GLU A 315 2.15 -12.68 -0.48
CA GLU A 315 1.70 -13.76 0.40
C GLU A 315 0.26 -14.18 0.08
N ILE A 316 -0.06 -14.27 -1.21
CA ILE A 316 -1.40 -14.64 -1.68
C ILE A 316 -1.58 -16.15 -1.59
N ILE A 317 -2.77 -16.58 -1.18
CA ILE A 317 -3.24 -17.96 -1.28
C ILE A 317 -4.55 -17.96 -2.06
N ARG A 318 -4.76 -19.01 -2.85
CA ARG A 318 -6.01 -19.28 -3.56
C ARG A 318 -6.74 -20.38 -2.83
N VAL A 319 -8.00 -20.12 -2.49
CA VAL A 319 -8.88 -21.10 -1.86
C VAL A 319 -10.08 -21.32 -2.75
N TYR A 320 -10.32 -22.56 -3.15
CA TYR A 320 -11.44 -22.92 -4.01
C TYR A 320 -12.64 -23.29 -3.15
N THR A 321 -13.81 -22.77 -3.47
CA THR A 321 -15.04 -23.14 -2.77
C THR A 321 -15.76 -24.24 -3.51
N LYS A 322 -16.48 -25.09 -2.79
CA LYS A 322 -17.38 -26.06 -3.40
C LYS A 322 -18.65 -26.26 -2.58
N GLU A 323 -19.73 -26.57 -3.26
CA GLU A 323 -20.97 -27.00 -2.64
C GLU A 323 -20.95 -28.51 -2.35
N PRO A 324 -21.77 -28.99 -1.41
CA PRO A 324 -21.90 -30.42 -1.15
C PRO A 324 -22.26 -31.21 -2.42
N ASN A 325 -21.47 -32.24 -2.71
CA ASN A 325 -21.61 -33.11 -3.90
C ASN A 325 -21.35 -32.43 -5.26
N SER A 326 -20.85 -31.19 -5.26
CA SER A 326 -20.51 -30.46 -6.48
C SER A 326 -18.99 -30.45 -6.73
N LYS A 327 -18.60 -30.16 -7.98
CA LYS A 327 -17.20 -29.87 -8.30
C LYS A 327 -16.79 -28.52 -7.69
N PRO A 328 -15.51 -28.33 -7.36
CA PRO A 328 -15.00 -27.03 -6.94
C PRO A 328 -15.24 -25.96 -8.00
N SER A 329 -15.52 -24.74 -7.54
CA SER A 329 -15.56 -23.56 -8.40
C SER A 329 -14.22 -23.42 -9.14
N PRO A 330 -14.22 -23.11 -10.45
CA PRO A 330 -12.99 -22.85 -11.19
C PRO A 330 -12.36 -21.50 -10.81
N LYS A 331 -13.11 -20.60 -10.16
CA LYS A 331 -12.61 -19.32 -9.68
C LYS A 331 -12.25 -19.43 -8.19
N PRO A 332 -10.99 -19.20 -7.80
CA PRO A 332 -10.61 -19.20 -6.40
C PRO A 332 -11.04 -17.90 -5.70
N LEU A 333 -11.22 -17.99 -4.40
CA LEU A 333 -11.16 -16.84 -3.50
C LEU A 333 -9.70 -16.48 -3.25
N ILE A 334 -9.40 -15.18 -3.35
CA ILE A 334 -8.07 -14.63 -3.16
C ILE A 334 -7.94 -14.15 -1.72
N LEU A 335 -7.07 -14.81 -0.96
CA LEU A 335 -6.83 -14.52 0.45
C LEU A 335 -5.35 -14.31 0.71
N LYS A 336 -5.00 -13.84 1.92
CA LYS A 336 -3.61 -13.74 2.38
C LYS A 336 -3.23 -14.97 3.19
N LYS A 337 -1.95 -15.31 3.19
CA LYS A 337 -1.39 -16.36 4.03
C LYS A 337 -1.75 -16.11 5.51
N GLY A 338 -2.15 -17.17 6.19
CA GLY A 338 -2.70 -17.12 7.55
C GLY A 338 -4.21 -16.85 7.60
N ALA A 339 -4.88 -16.75 6.44
CA ALA A 339 -6.32 -16.75 6.39
C ALA A 339 -6.89 -18.11 6.82
N THR A 340 -8.08 -18.05 7.40
CA THR A 340 -8.76 -19.17 8.03
C THR A 340 -10.06 -19.50 7.32
N VAL A 341 -10.70 -20.60 7.72
CA VAL A 341 -12.06 -20.93 7.26
C VAL A 341 -13.06 -19.81 7.59
N PHE A 342 -12.86 -19.08 8.69
CA PHE A 342 -13.64 -17.89 9.02
C PHE A 342 -13.56 -16.82 7.93
N ASP A 343 -12.35 -16.53 7.43
CA ASP A 343 -12.15 -15.52 6.39
C ASP A 343 -12.82 -15.94 5.08
N VAL A 344 -12.77 -17.22 4.74
CA VAL A 344 -13.52 -17.78 3.60
C VAL A 344 -15.02 -17.57 3.77
N ALA A 345 -15.57 -17.98 4.91
CA ALA A 345 -17.00 -17.83 5.20
C ALA A 345 -17.44 -16.37 5.08
N LYS A 346 -16.66 -15.45 5.65
CA LYS A 346 -16.92 -14.00 5.60
C LYS A 346 -16.95 -13.45 4.17
N VAL A 347 -16.05 -13.91 3.29
CA VAL A 347 -15.99 -13.46 1.90
C VAL A 347 -17.21 -13.94 1.10
N ILE A 348 -17.72 -15.14 1.41
CA ILE A 348 -18.89 -15.68 0.72
C ILE A 348 -20.18 -15.03 1.25
N ASN A 349 -20.45 -15.16 2.55
CA ASN A 349 -21.61 -14.57 3.23
C ASN A 349 -21.42 -14.65 4.76
N GLU A 350 -21.62 -13.55 5.48
CA GLU A 350 -21.53 -13.50 6.94
C GLU A 350 -22.47 -14.50 7.65
N ASP A 351 -23.60 -14.87 7.05
CA ASP A 351 -24.53 -15.87 7.59
C ASP A 351 -23.90 -17.26 7.75
N PHE A 352 -22.90 -17.61 6.92
CA PHE A 352 -22.18 -18.88 7.05
C PHE A 352 -21.43 -19.00 8.37
N ILE A 353 -21.02 -17.87 8.96
CA ILE A 353 -20.37 -17.83 10.27
C ILE A 353 -21.39 -18.09 11.37
N LYS A 354 -22.56 -17.44 11.28
CA LYS A 354 -23.62 -17.52 12.29
C LYS A 354 -24.19 -18.93 12.44
N TYR A 355 -24.34 -19.64 11.33
CA TYR A 355 -24.91 -20.99 11.29
C TYR A 355 -23.85 -22.08 11.07
N PHE A 356 -22.57 -21.76 11.28
CA PHE A 356 -21.46 -22.68 11.02
C PHE A 356 -21.58 -23.96 11.86
N LYS A 357 -21.45 -25.13 11.21
CA LYS A 357 -21.35 -26.42 11.90
C LYS A 357 -19.94 -26.98 11.83
N TYR A 358 -19.39 -27.08 10.62
CA TYR A 358 -18.01 -27.46 10.33
C TYR A 358 -17.70 -27.13 8.86
N ALA A 359 -16.42 -27.12 8.50
CA ALA A 359 -16.01 -27.14 7.10
C ALA A 359 -15.30 -28.46 6.79
N LYS A 360 -15.37 -28.92 5.54
CA LYS A 360 -14.49 -29.96 5.02
C LYS A 360 -13.44 -29.30 4.12
N VAL A 361 -12.20 -29.73 4.27
CA VAL A 361 -11.09 -29.21 3.47
C VAL A 361 -10.40 -30.33 2.71
N TRP A 362 -10.04 -30.04 1.45
CA TRP A 362 -9.21 -30.89 0.60
C TRP A 362 -8.02 -30.06 0.15
N GLY A 363 -6.81 -30.48 0.47
CA GLY A 363 -5.61 -29.74 0.07
C GLY A 363 -4.46 -29.90 1.04
N PRO A 364 -3.40 -29.10 0.87
CA PRO A 364 -2.18 -29.19 1.66
C PRO A 364 -2.34 -28.81 3.14
N SER A 365 -3.38 -28.08 3.55
CA SER A 365 -3.54 -27.71 4.98
C SER A 365 -4.04 -28.85 5.87
N VAL A 366 -4.48 -29.98 5.31
CA VAL A 366 -5.08 -31.08 6.07
C VAL A 366 -4.30 -32.38 5.91
N LYS A 367 -4.34 -33.23 6.96
CA LYS A 367 -3.65 -34.52 6.97
C LYS A 367 -4.28 -35.55 6.04
N TYR A 368 -5.59 -35.46 5.85
CA TYR A 368 -6.34 -36.33 4.95
C TYR A 368 -7.45 -35.54 4.24
N GLN A 369 -7.78 -35.99 3.04
CA GLN A 369 -8.71 -35.30 2.15
C GLN A 369 -10.13 -35.34 2.71
N GLY A 370 -10.80 -34.18 2.79
CA GLY A 370 -12.14 -34.05 3.35
C GLY A 370 -12.21 -34.01 4.87
N MET A 371 -11.08 -33.74 5.53
CA MET A 371 -11.00 -33.56 6.98
C MET A 371 -11.95 -32.46 7.44
N ARG A 372 -12.69 -32.74 8.53
CA ARG A 372 -13.55 -31.74 9.18
C ARG A 372 -12.71 -30.80 10.03
N VAL A 373 -12.94 -29.51 9.87
CA VAL A 373 -12.21 -28.45 10.56
C VAL A 373 -13.15 -27.36 11.08
N GLY A 374 -12.65 -26.57 12.04
CA GLY A 374 -13.33 -25.41 12.61
C GLY A 374 -13.10 -24.13 11.81
N LEU A 375 -13.63 -23.02 12.31
CA LEU A 375 -13.48 -21.67 11.72
C LEU A 375 -12.04 -21.14 11.82
N ASP A 376 -11.31 -21.56 12.84
CA ASP A 376 -9.94 -21.16 13.18
C ASP A 376 -8.86 -21.89 12.38
N HIS A 377 -9.23 -22.91 11.60
CA HIS A 377 -8.29 -23.67 10.79
C HIS A 377 -7.66 -22.79 9.71
N GLU A 378 -6.33 -22.67 9.74
CA GLU A 378 -5.54 -21.93 8.75
C GLU A 378 -5.48 -22.69 7.42
N LEU A 379 -5.72 -21.96 6.34
CA LEU A 379 -5.75 -22.48 4.98
C LEU A 379 -4.42 -22.22 4.25
N MET A 380 -4.18 -23.05 3.24
CA MET A 380 -3.01 -23.00 2.37
C MET A 380 -3.42 -22.79 0.91
N ASP A 381 -2.47 -22.35 0.06
CA ASP A 381 -2.71 -22.19 -1.37
C ASP A 381 -3.18 -23.52 -1.99
N LYS A 382 -4.23 -23.43 -2.80
CA LYS A 382 -4.92 -24.54 -3.47
C LYS A 382 -5.79 -25.44 -2.58
N ASP A 383 -6.06 -25.03 -1.34
CA ASP A 383 -7.11 -25.70 -0.56
C ASP A 383 -8.48 -25.54 -1.21
N ILE A 384 -9.31 -26.56 -1.05
CA ILE A 384 -10.72 -26.56 -1.41
C ILE A 384 -11.54 -26.64 -0.12
N VAL A 385 -12.52 -25.74 0.03
CA VAL A 385 -13.35 -25.62 1.24
C VAL A 385 -14.83 -25.83 0.90
N GLU A 386 -15.48 -26.71 1.66
CA GLU A 386 -16.93 -26.94 1.66
C GLU A 386 -17.49 -26.60 3.05
N ILE A 387 -18.32 -25.57 3.14
CA ILE A 387 -18.91 -25.12 4.41
C ILE A 387 -20.23 -25.85 4.65
N HIS A 388 -20.43 -26.36 5.88
CA HIS A 388 -21.69 -26.96 6.32
C HIS A 388 -22.34 -26.11 7.41
N THR A 389 -23.61 -25.75 7.20
CA THR A 389 -24.41 -24.98 8.14
C THR A 389 -25.51 -25.79 8.80
N THR A 390 -26.00 -25.33 9.96
CA THR A 390 -27.12 -25.95 10.71
C THR A 390 -28.49 -25.72 10.08
N ILE A 391 -28.64 -24.69 9.25
CA ILE A 391 -29.84 -24.43 8.43
C ILE A 391 -29.41 -24.59 6.97
N ARG A 392 -30.21 -25.25 6.13
CA ARG A 392 -30.02 -25.18 4.66
C ARG A 392 -30.11 -23.70 4.29
N ALA A 393 -28.97 -23.05 4.08
CA ALA A 393 -28.94 -21.78 3.38
C ALA A 393 -29.55 -22.06 2.00
N LEU A 394 -30.70 -21.45 1.74
CA LEU A 394 -31.50 -21.62 0.53
C LEU A 394 -30.69 -21.30 -0.73
#